data_AF-A5D0F2-F1
#
_entry.id   AF-A5D0F2-F1
#
_cell.length_a   1.000
_cell.length_b   1.000
_cell.length_c   1.000
_cell.angle_alpha   90.00
_cell.angle_beta   90.00
_cell.angle_gamma   90.00
#
_symmetry.space_group_name_H-M   'P 1'
#
loop_
_entity.id
_entity.type
_entity.pdbx_description
1 polymer ?
#
loop_
_entity_poly.entity_id
_entity_poly.type
_entity_poly.pdbx_seq_one_letter_code
_entity_poly.pdbx_strand_id
1 'polypeptide(L)'
;MARFHFRLEPVLQHRAAREEAAEQALAQARREYNRRLALLEDTRQRLEAASFAAARENMDVFEEMHLHFYRMSLKGRMAVQEKSVKTAGHTVEKRRSEVIKARQERQVMEKLKERQLQNFNHEMAVKEQKEMDELAGNAYRHRGGVMV
;
A
#
# COMPACT_ATOMS: atom_id res chain seq x y z
N MET A 1 39.10 4.08 5.82
CA MET A 1 38.27 2.86 5.87
C MET A 1 37.32 2.87 4.68
N ALA A 2 37.16 1.73 4.00
CA ALA A 2 36.25 1.65 2.86
C ALA A 2 34.80 1.84 3.31
N ARG A 3 33.97 2.49 2.48
CA ARG A 3 32.54 2.70 2.75
C ARG A 3 31.71 1.80 1.85
N PHE A 4 30.67 1.17 2.41
CA PHE A 4 29.73 0.38 1.63
C PHE A 4 28.96 1.24 0.63
N HIS A 5 28.87 0.78 -0.62
CA HIS A 5 28.07 1.41 -1.67
C HIS A 5 27.16 0.38 -2.35
N PHE A 6 25.86 0.55 -2.19
CA PHE A 6 24.87 -0.30 -2.84
C PHE A 6 24.54 0.23 -4.24
N ARG A 7 25.03 -0.44 -5.28
CA ARG A 7 24.86 -0.01 -6.68
C ARG A 7 23.39 0.10 -7.12
N LEU A 8 22.50 -0.64 -6.47
CA LEU A 8 21.07 -0.67 -6.79
C LEU A 8 20.23 0.25 -5.88
N GLU A 9 20.86 1.19 -5.16
CA GLU A 9 20.14 2.18 -4.35
C GLU A 9 19.07 2.95 -5.15
N PRO A 10 19.33 3.41 -6.40
CA PRO A 10 18.29 4.09 -7.19
C PRO A 10 17.10 3.18 -7.49
N VAL A 11 17.33 1.88 -7.70
CA VAL A 11 16.27 0.90 -7.94
C VAL A 11 15.44 0.67 -6.68
N LEU A 12 16.10 0.60 -5.50
CA LEU A 12 15.42 0.50 -4.22
C LEU A 12 14.53 1.72 -3.95
N GLN A 13 15.04 2.93 -4.18
CA GLN A 13 14.28 4.18 -4.04
C GLN A 13 13.09 4.22 -4.98
N HIS A 14 13.28 3.85 -6.25
CA HIS A 14 12.18 3.77 -7.21
C HIS A 14 11.10 2.77 -6.78
N ARG A 15 11.47 1.60 -6.23
CA ARG A 15 10.49 0.62 -5.71
C ARG A 15 9.75 1.13 -4.48
N ALA A 16 10.42 1.88 -3.60
CA ALA A 16 9.77 2.53 -2.46
C ALA A 16 8.75 3.58 -2.93
N ALA A 17 9.11 4.43 -3.90
CA ALA A 17 8.19 5.40 -4.48
C ALA A 17 6.98 4.73 -5.15
N ARG A 18 7.17 3.57 -5.79
CA ARG A 18 6.06 2.79 -6.37
C ARG A 18 5.13 2.20 -5.32
N GLU A 19 5.65 1.74 -4.18
CA GLU A 19 4.81 1.30 -3.04
C GLU A 19 4.00 2.48 -2.50
N GLU A 20 4.61 3.63 -2.27
CA GLU A 20 3.92 4.83 -1.80
C GLU A 20 2.81 5.26 -2.76
N ALA A 21 3.09 5.30 -4.07
CA ALA A 21 2.10 5.64 -5.08
C ALA A 21 0.92 4.64 -5.10
N ALA A 22 1.20 3.34 -4.91
CA ALA A 22 0.16 2.32 -4.80
C ALA A 22 -0.70 2.51 -3.53
N GLU A 23 -0.09 2.86 -2.40
CA GLU A 23 -0.79 3.13 -1.14
C GLU A 23 -1.70 4.37 -1.26
N GLN A 24 -1.22 5.42 -1.92
CA GLN A 24 -2.03 6.61 -2.23
C GLN A 24 -3.22 6.27 -3.15
N ALA A 25 -2.99 5.45 -4.20
CA ALA A 25 -4.05 5.00 -5.10
C ALA A 25 -5.10 4.15 -4.36
N LEU A 26 -4.68 3.29 -3.42
CA LEU A 26 -5.60 2.53 -2.56
C LEU A 26 -6.42 3.46 -1.66
N ALA A 27 -5.79 4.48 -1.07
CA ALA A 27 -6.50 5.46 -0.24
C ALA A 27 -7.57 6.21 -1.05
N GLN A 28 -7.25 6.63 -2.28
CA GLN A 28 -8.21 7.26 -3.19
C GLN A 28 -9.37 6.31 -3.54
N ALA A 29 -9.07 5.05 -3.90
CA ALA A 29 -10.10 4.06 -4.20
C ALA A 29 -11.05 3.81 -3.01
N ARG A 30 -10.52 3.77 -1.79
CA ARG A 30 -11.33 3.63 -0.57
C ARG A 30 -12.23 4.83 -0.32
N ARG A 31 -11.73 6.05 -0.54
CA ARG A 31 -12.55 7.28 -0.42
C ARG A 31 -13.72 7.24 -1.40
N GLU A 32 -13.47 6.87 -2.65
CA GLU A 32 -14.51 6.78 -3.68
C GLU A 32 -15.53 5.68 -3.36
N TYR A 33 -15.07 4.51 -2.88
CA TYR A 33 -15.96 3.43 -2.43
C TYR A 33 -16.88 3.90 -1.29
N ASN A 34 -16.31 4.55 -0.27
CA ASN A 34 -17.08 5.08 0.87
C ASN A 34 -18.07 6.16 0.43
N ARG A 35 -17.70 7.04 -0.50
CA ARG A 35 -18.60 8.04 -1.08
C ARG A 35 -19.80 7.38 -1.75
N ARG A 36 -19.57 6.32 -2.54
CA ARG A 36 -20.65 5.59 -3.23
C ARG A 36 -21.55 4.84 -2.26
N LEU A 37 -20.98 4.26 -1.20
CA LEU A 37 -21.76 3.66 -0.12
C LEU A 37 -22.67 4.69 0.56
N ALA A 38 -22.13 5.87 0.89
CA ALA A 38 -22.92 6.93 1.51
C ALA A 38 -24.08 7.40 0.62
N LEU A 39 -23.88 7.50 -0.70
CA LEU A 39 -24.95 7.84 -1.65
C LEU A 39 -26.02 6.76 -1.74
N LEU A 40 -25.62 5.48 -1.70
CA LEU A 40 -26.57 4.36 -1.67
C LEU A 40 -27.39 4.39 -0.39
N GLU A 41 -26.75 4.63 0.75
CA GLU A 41 -27.41 4.69 2.05
C GLU A 41 -28.39 5.87 2.17
N ASP A 42 -28.00 7.06 1.69
CA ASP A 42 -28.92 8.21 1.58
C ASP A 42 -30.15 7.88 0.71
N THR A 43 -29.94 7.19 -0.42
CA THR A 43 -31.05 6.79 -1.30
C THR A 43 -31.96 5.75 -0.63
N ARG A 44 -31.39 4.81 0.13
CA ARG A 44 -32.12 3.83 0.93
C ARG A 44 -32.97 4.50 2.00
N GLN A 45 -32.40 5.43 2.75
CA GLN A 45 -33.13 6.19 3.79
C GLN A 45 -34.29 6.99 3.19
N ARG A 46 -34.10 7.61 2.03
CA ARG A 46 -35.18 8.30 1.31
C ARG A 46 -36.30 7.34 0.88
N LEU A 47 -35.96 6.12 0.46
CA LEU A 47 -36.94 5.11 0.07
C LEU A 47 -37.73 4.60 1.29
N GLU A 48 -37.08 4.43 2.42
CA GLU A 48 -37.74 4.08 3.69
C GLU A 48 -38.69 5.19 4.14
N ALA A 49 -38.23 6.44 4.14
CA ALA A 49 -39.08 7.60 4.46
C ALA A 49 -40.29 7.71 3.51
N ALA A 50 -40.09 7.52 2.21
CA ALA A 50 -41.17 7.51 1.23
C ALA A 50 -42.15 6.35 1.43
N SER A 51 -41.68 5.20 1.91
CA SER A 51 -42.54 4.06 2.22
C SER A 51 -43.34 4.27 3.50
N PHE A 52 -42.77 4.95 4.50
CA PHE A 52 -43.50 5.37 5.70
C PHE A 52 -44.56 6.42 5.37
N ALA A 53 -44.24 7.39 4.51
CA ALA A 53 -45.22 8.37 4.04
C ALA A 53 -46.43 7.72 3.35
N ALA A 54 -46.22 6.63 2.61
CA ALA A 54 -47.29 5.89 1.93
C ALA A 54 -48.23 5.14 2.88
N ALA A 55 -47.86 5.00 4.16
CA ALA A 55 -48.70 4.37 5.17
C ALA A 55 -49.68 5.35 5.85
N ARG A 56 -49.69 6.63 5.44
CA ARG A 56 -50.65 7.62 5.96
C ARG A 56 -52.07 7.35 5.47
N GLU A 57 -53.02 7.45 6.39
CA GLU A 57 -54.44 7.51 6.06
C GLU A 57 -54.82 8.87 5.43
N ASN A 58 -55.84 8.88 4.58
CA ASN A 58 -56.39 10.06 3.88
C ASN A 58 -55.51 10.70 2.79
N MET A 59 -54.64 9.93 2.15
CA MET A 59 -53.90 10.39 0.96
C MET A 59 -54.83 10.42 -0.27
N ASP A 60 -54.72 11.48 -1.09
CA ASP A 60 -55.48 11.53 -2.34
C ASP A 60 -54.84 10.67 -3.45
N VAL A 61 -55.59 10.41 -4.53
CA VAL A 61 -55.14 9.54 -5.63
C VAL A 61 -53.90 10.09 -6.35
N PHE A 62 -53.78 11.42 -6.50
CA PHE A 62 -52.63 12.06 -7.13
C PHE A 62 -51.38 11.99 -6.25
N GLU A 63 -51.54 12.19 -4.94
CA GLU A 63 -50.48 12.04 -3.94
C GLU A 63 -49.94 10.60 -3.91
N GLU A 64 -50.82 9.60 -3.91
CA GLU A 64 -50.45 8.19 -3.95
C GLU A 64 -49.70 7.84 -5.26
N MET A 65 -50.21 8.31 -6.40
CA MET A 65 -49.53 8.13 -7.69
C MET A 65 -48.15 8.77 -7.71
N HIS A 66 -48.02 10.01 -7.23
CA HIS A 66 -46.73 10.70 -7.17
C HIS A 66 -45.73 9.96 -6.29
N LEU A 67 -46.16 9.50 -5.12
CA LEU A 67 -45.33 8.75 -4.19
C LEU A 67 -44.92 7.39 -4.77
N HIS A 68 -45.82 6.72 -5.49
CA HIS A 68 -45.52 5.49 -6.22
C HIS A 68 -44.39 5.68 -7.23
N PHE A 69 -44.51 6.67 -8.14
CA PHE A 69 -43.49 6.95 -9.14
C PHE A 69 -42.16 7.38 -8.50
N TYR A 70 -42.21 8.19 -7.43
CA TYR A 70 -41.01 8.57 -6.69
C TYR A 70 -40.29 7.34 -6.12
N ARG A 71 -41.01 6.42 -5.46
CA ARG A 71 -40.44 5.17 -4.93
C ARG A 71 -39.86 4.28 -6.04
N MET A 72 -40.52 4.17 -7.19
CA MET A 72 -39.97 3.46 -8.35
C MET A 72 -38.66 4.10 -8.82
N SER A 73 -38.60 5.43 -8.91
CA SER A 73 -37.38 6.14 -9.31
C SER A 73 -36.22 5.91 -8.35
N LEU A 74 -36.49 5.89 -7.04
CA LEU A 74 -35.49 5.61 -6.00
C LEU A 74 -34.96 4.17 -6.10
N LYS A 75 -35.85 3.19 -6.30
CA LYS A 75 -35.45 1.78 -6.52
C LYS A 75 -34.55 1.63 -7.74
N GLY A 76 -34.89 2.29 -8.85
CA GLY A 76 -34.05 2.32 -10.05
C GLY A 76 -32.68 2.93 -9.79
N ARG A 77 -32.64 4.06 -9.06
CA ARG A 77 -31.39 4.72 -8.66
C ARG A 77 -30.53 3.82 -7.76
N MET A 78 -31.12 3.14 -6.78
CA MET A 78 -30.41 2.20 -5.90
C MET A 78 -29.76 1.09 -6.71
N ALA A 79 -30.46 0.48 -7.67
CA ALA A 79 -29.90 -0.59 -8.49
C ALA A 79 -28.64 -0.15 -9.28
N VAL A 80 -28.60 1.11 -9.73
CA VAL A 80 -27.42 1.70 -10.38
C VAL A 80 -26.30 1.96 -9.36
N GLN A 81 -26.64 2.51 -8.19
CA GLN A 81 -25.68 2.78 -7.12
C GLN A 81 -25.05 1.50 -6.55
N GLU A 82 -25.81 0.43 -6.37
CA GLU A 82 -25.32 -0.88 -5.94
C GLU A 82 -24.26 -1.44 -6.90
N LYS A 83 -24.53 -1.37 -8.22
CA LYS A 83 -23.54 -1.74 -9.24
C LYS A 83 -22.29 -0.87 -9.12
N SER A 84 -22.46 0.44 -8.94
CA SER A 84 -21.36 1.39 -8.79
C SER A 84 -20.50 1.12 -7.54
N VAL A 85 -21.12 0.79 -6.40
CA VAL A 85 -20.46 0.36 -5.16
C VAL A 85 -19.68 -0.92 -5.40
N LYS A 86 -20.29 -1.92 -6.06
CA LYS A 86 -19.62 -3.19 -6.39
C LYS A 86 -18.37 -2.96 -7.24
N THR A 87 -18.46 -2.15 -8.30
CA THR A 87 -17.31 -1.80 -9.15
C THR A 87 -16.21 -1.07 -8.37
N ALA A 88 -16.59 -0.15 -7.47
CA ALA A 88 -15.62 0.53 -6.61
C ALA A 88 -14.96 -0.44 -5.61
N GLY A 89 -15.70 -1.40 -5.07
CA GLY A 89 -15.17 -2.47 -4.21
C GLY A 89 -14.14 -3.33 -4.94
N HIS A 90 -14.43 -3.75 -6.17
CA HIS A 90 -13.43 -4.45 -7.02
C HIS A 90 -12.18 -3.60 -7.28
N THR A 91 -12.34 -2.28 -7.44
CA THR A 91 -11.21 -1.37 -7.61
C THR A 91 -10.36 -1.30 -6.34
N VAL A 92 -10.96 -1.24 -5.16
CA VAL A 92 -10.25 -1.29 -3.87
C VAL A 92 -9.42 -2.57 -3.74
N GLU A 93 -10.00 -3.74 -4.03
CA GLU A 93 -9.28 -5.01 -3.94
C GLU A 93 -8.13 -5.10 -4.96
N LYS A 94 -8.34 -4.57 -6.17
CA LYS A 94 -7.25 -4.45 -7.15
C LYS A 94 -6.11 -3.57 -6.64
N ARG A 95 -6.41 -2.39 -6.08
CA ARG A 95 -5.35 -1.50 -5.53
C ARG A 95 -4.66 -2.13 -4.33
N ARG A 96 -5.39 -2.90 -3.52
CA ARG A 96 -4.82 -3.63 -2.39
C ARG A 96 -3.80 -4.67 -2.84
N SER A 97 -4.09 -5.43 -3.89
CA SER A 97 -3.12 -6.41 -4.43
C SER A 97 -1.90 -5.73 -5.04
N GLU A 98 -2.07 -4.58 -5.70
CA GLU A 98 -0.97 -3.76 -6.21
C GLU A 98 -0.03 -3.26 -5.09
N VAL A 99 -0.57 -2.80 -3.95
CA VAL A 99 0.22 -2.42 -2.76
C VAL A 99 1.03 -3.60 -2.24
N ILE A 100 0.40 -4.77 -2.09
CA ILE A 100 1.08 -5.97 -1.59
C ILE A 100 2.24 -6.34 -2.51
N LYS A 101 2.03 -6.31 -3.82
CA LYS A 101 3.07 -6.61 -4.82
C LYS A 101 4.21 -5.60 -4.77
N ALA A 102 3.89 -4.29 -4.72
CA ALA A 102 4.91 -3.24 -4.65
C ALA A 102 5.76 -3.36 -3.37
N ARG A 103 5.12 -3.65 -2.24
CA ARG A 103 5.82 -3.91 -0.96
C ARG A 103 6.74 -5.11 -1.05
N GLN A 104 6.29 -6.22 -1.62
CA GLN A 104 7.13 -7.40 -1.83
C GLN A 104 8.34 -7.08 -2.73
N GLU A 105 8.13 -6.34 -3.83
CA GLU A 105 9.20 -5.90 -4.72
C GLU A 105 10.25 -5.04 -3.99
N ARG A 106 9.83 -4.09 -3.13
CA ARG A 106 10.77 -3.32 -2.31
C ARG A 106 11.52 -4.20 -1.33
N GLN A 107 10.82 -5.05 -0.57
CA GLN A 107 11.42 -5.92 0.45
C GLN A 107 12.48 -6.87 -0.12
N VAL A 108 12.27 -7.38 -1.34
CA VAL A 108 13.29 -8.19 -2.04
C VAL A 108 14.58 -7.39 -2.25
N MET A 109 14.46 -6.12 -2.62
CA MET A 109 15.62 -5.25 -2.85
C MET A 109 16.31 -4.85 -1.53
N GLU A 110 15.55 -4.63 -0.46
CA GLU A 110 16.10 -4.38 0.87
C GLU A 110 16.90 -5.57 1.40
N LYS A 111 16.36 -6.79 1.28
CA LYS A 111 17.07 -8.02 1.65
C LYS A 111 18.35 -8.21 0.85
N LEU A 112 18.35 -7.83 -0.44
CA LEU A 112 19.55 -7.86 -1.26
C LEU A 112 20.61 -6.87 -0.75
N LYS A 113 20.20 -5.64 -0.42
CA LYS A 113 21.09 -4.62 0.17
C LYS A 113 21.68 -5.08 1.49
N GLU A 114 20.86 -5.65 2.37
CA GLU A 114 21.29 -6.17 3.67
C GLU A 114 22.33 -7.29 3.52
N ARG A 115 22.09 -8.26 2.62
CA ARG A 115 23.07 -9.33 2.33
C ARG A 115 24.39 -8.78 1.78
N GLN A 116 24.34 -7.82 0.86
CA GLN A 116 25.56 -7.21 0.33
C GLN A 116 26.33 -6.43 1.41
N LEU A 117 25.63 -5.76 2.31
CA LEU A 117 26.24 -5.07 3.45
C LEU A 117 26.90 -6.07 4.41
N GLN A 118 26.25 -7.19 4.73
CA GLN A 118 26.82 -8.25 5.55
C GLN A 118 28.11 -8.81 4.94
N ASN A 119 28.10 -9.10 3.63
CA ASN A 119 29.29 -9.58 2.92
C ASN A 119 30.41 -8.53 2.94
N PHE A 120 30.10 -7.26 2.67
CA PHE A 120 31.08 -6.19 2.74
C PHE A 120 31.74 -6.08 4.12
N ASN A 121 30.94 -6.13 5.19
CA ASN A 121 31.46 -6.07 6.56
C ASN A 121 32.35 -7.27 6.88
N HIS A 122 31.98 -8.48 6.42
CA HIS A 122 32.80 -9.67 6.59
C HIS A 122 34.14 -9.54 5.84
N GLU A 123 34.12 -9.08 4.59
CA GLU A 123 35.34 -8.85 3.80
C GLU A 123 36.25 -7.80 4.44
N MET A 124 35.68 -6.73 5.00
CA MET A 124 36.44 -5.71 5.71
C MET A 124 37.11 -6.28 6.97
N ALA A 125 36.38 -7.05 7.78
CA ALA A 125 36.94 -7.69 8.97
C ALA A 125 38.09 -8.67 8.62
N VAL A 126 37.94 -9.43 7.53
CA VAL A 126 39.00 -10.35 7.06
C VAL A 126 40.24 -9.57 6.58
N LYS A 127 40.07 -8.43 5.90
CA LYS A 127 41.19 -7.58 5.48
C LYS A 127 41.90 -6.95 6.67
N GLU A 128 41.15 -6.40 7.62
CA GLU A 128 41.69 -5.81 8.84
C GLU A 128 42.49 -6.84 9.65
N GLN A 129 41.99 -8.07 9.79
CA GLN A 129 42.72 -9.14 10.46
C GLN A 129 44.05 -9.46 9.75
N LYS A 130 44.04 -9.55 8.40
CA LYS A 130 45.27 -9.81 7.63
C LYS A 130 46.29 -8.68 7.78
N GLU A 131 45.85 -7.43 7.72
CA GLU A 131 46.72 -6.27 7.92
C GLU A 131 47.36 -6.29 9.33
N MET A 132 46.59 -6.66 10.35
CA MET A 132 47.10 -6.82 11.72
C MET A 132 48.12 -7.95 11.85
N ASP A 133 47.86 -9.11 11.23
CA ASP A 133 48.77 -10.26 11.24
C ASP A 133 50.10 -9.93 10.52
N GLU A 134 50.03 -9.21 9.38
CA GLU A 134 51.21 -8.75 8.65
C GLU A 134 52.04 -7.74 9.45
N LEU A 135 51.39 -6.79 10.12
CA LEU A 135 52.05 -5.83 11.01
C LEU A 135 52.73 -6.55 12.19
N ALA A 136 52.07 -7.52 12.81
CA ALA A 136 52.62 -8.31 13.90
C ALA A 136 53.85 -9.14 13.45
N GLY A 137 53.76 -9.79 12.28
CA GLY A 137 54.86 -10.54 11.68
C GLY A 137 56.06 -9.66 11.32
N ASN A 138 55.83 -8.46 10.78
CA ASN A 138 56.90 -7.49 10.49
C ASN A 138 57.55 -6.96 11.78
N ALA A 139 56.77 -6.64 12.81
CA ALA A 139 57.29 -6.21 14.10
C ALA A 139 58.13 -7.30 14.79
N TYR A 140 57.72 -8.57 14.67
CA TYR A 140 58.49 -9.71 15.19
C TYR A 140 59.83 -9.89 14.45
N ARG A 141 59.83 -9.81 13.11
CA ARG A 141 61.06 -9.88 12.29
C ARG A 141 62.04 -8.76 12.63
N HIS A 142 61.57 -7.54 12.87
CA HIS A 142 62.43 -6.43 13.27
C HIS A 142 63.03 -6.59 14.69
N ARG A 143 62.35 -7.26 15.63
CA ARG A 143 62.91 -7.56 16.95
C ARG A 143 63.86 -8.76 16.96
N GLY A 144 63.64 -9.76 16.10
CA GLY A 144 64.52 -10.92 15.96
C GLY A 144 65.84 -10.63 15.23
N GLY A 145 65.92 -9.54 14.46
CA GLY A 145 67.13 -9.12 13.73
C GLY A 145 68.16 -8.33 14.56
N VAL A 146 67.94 -8.12 15.86
CA VAL A 146 68.86 -7.40 16.77
C VAL A 146 69.65 -8.36 17.68
N MET A 147 69.62 -9.66 17.38
CA MET A 147 70.36 -10.67 18.14
C MET A 147 71.20 -11.54 17.18
N VAL A 148 72.18 -10.91 16.51
CA VAL A 148 73.37 -11.57 15.93
C VAL A 148 74.58 -10.71 16.28
#